data_AF-A0A523RIN1-F1
#
_entry.id   AF-A0A523RIN1-F1
#
_cell.length_a   1.000
_cell.length_b   1.000
_cell.length_c   1.000
_cell.angle_alpha   90.00
_cell.angle_beta   90.00
_cell.angle_gamma   90.00
#
_symmetry.space_group_name_H-M   'P 1'
#
loop_
_entity.id
_entity.type
_entity.pdbx_description
1 polymer ?
#
loop_
_entity_poly.entity_id
_entity_poly.type
_entity_poly.pdbx_seq_one_letter_code
_entity_poly.pdbx_strand_id
1 'polypeptide(L)'
;MEYNNDKFTIIDDDFYDEPYLEYEEENIFHEWYLIEGEERISELSRQLRTFFNYKQSIIRLKFSKTRNSIKNSHNKLIARYEKDLINHTSRFLALLRNLGVTDGCIVETLKNYMKKLSLNPESAEIEKLQKIIKYSKKIWEILHILSELGLYNNQSLLKSTIKISCISCEVKTALFPPFSNFYSELNKNYLQLEKVLIKPYQFNKKDQLPVKKRKIGVCISR
;
A
#
# COMPACT_ATOMS: atom_id res chain seq x y z
N MET A 1 -42.44 73.27 1.94
CA MET A 1 -41.03 73.59 2.18
C MET A 1 -40.40 72.40 2.87
N GLU A 2 -39.27 71.95 2.32
CA GLU A 2 -38.13 71.33 3.00
C GLU A 2 -38.28 69.96 3.70
N TYR A 3 -37.86 68.93 2.94
CA TYR A 3 -36.89 67.87 3.27
C TYR A 3 -36.43 67.67 4.72
N ASN A 4 -36.59 66.44 5.23
CA ASN A 4 -35.53 65.43 5.51
C ASN A 4 -36.25 64.17 6.06
N ASN A 5 -36.38 63.03 5.37
CA ASN A 5 -35.40 62.16 4.72
C ASN A 5 -34.41 61.54 5.72
N ASP A 6 -34.82 60.42 6.34
CA ASP A 6 -33.85 59.37 6.66
C ASP A 6 -34.37 58.03 6.11
N LYS A 7 -33.64 57.63 5.06
CA LYS A 7 -33.73 56.38 4.32
C LYS A 7 -33.26 55.24 5.21
N PHE A 8 -34.11 54.25 5.44
CA PHE A 8 -33.61 52.87 5.55
C PHE A 8 -33.51 52.31 4.13
N THR A 9 -32.32 52.46 3.53
CA THR A 9 -31.94 51.70 2.35
C THR A 9 -31.81 50.24 2.73
N ILE A 10 -32.75 49.45 2.22
CA ILE A 10 -32.57 48.03 1.93
C ILE A 10 -31.33 47.95 1.03
N ILE A 11 -30.24 47.40 1.55
CA ILE A 11 -29.11 47.00 0.70
C ILE A 11 -29.48 45.60 0.23
N ASP A 12 -30.04 45.56 -0.98
CA ASP A 12 -29.91 44.42 -1.88
C ASP A 12 -28.40 44.25 -2.11
N ASP A 13 -27.81 43.26 -1.46
CA ASP A 13 -26.48 42.79 -1.83
C ASP A 13 -26.69 41.55 -2.71
N ASP A 14 -26.57 41.81 -4.01
CA ASP A 14 -26.56 40.83 -5.08
C ASP A 14 -25.61 39.68 -4.72
N PHE A 15 -26.17 38.59 -4.18
CA PHE A 15 -25.51 37.30 -4.23
C PHE A 15 -25.44 36.93 -5.70
N TYR A 16 -24.29 37.24 -6.30
CA TYR A 16 -23.87 36.68 -7.57
C TYR A 16 -24.11 35.16 -7.50
N ASP A 17 -25.13 34.70 -8.22
CA ASP A 17 -25.22 33.36 -8.78
C ASP A 17 -23.99 33.18 -9.66
N GLU A 18 -22.87 32.84 -9.02
CA GLU A 18 -21.74 32.28 -9.73
C GLU A 18 -22.22 30.93 -10.25
N PRO A 19 -22.36 30.75 -11.57
CA PRO A 19 -22.87 29.51 -12.11
C PRO A 19 -21.87 28.45 -11.68
N TYR A 20 -22.33 27.52 -10.83
CA TYR A 20 -21.64 26.27 -10.60
C TYR A 20 -21.32 25.74 -11.99
N LEU A 21 -20.04 25.86 -12.38
CA LEU A 21 -19.49 25.18 -13.52
C LEU A 21 -19.71 23.70 -13.22
N GLU A 22 -20.83 23.18 -13.70
CA GLU A 22 -21.09 21.77 -13.87
C GLU A 22 -19.95 21.25 -14.74
N TYR A 23 -18.88 20.82 -14.08
CA TYR A 23 -17.83 20.01 -14.69
C TYR A 23 -18.46 18.64 -15.00
N GLU A 24 -19.22 18.58 -16.09
CA GLU A 24 -19.78 17.32 -16.64
C GLU A 24 -18.68 16.30 -17.00
N GLU A 25 -17.39 16.69 -17.00
CA GLU A 25 -16.25 15.81 -17.28
C GLU A 25 -15.82 14.90 -16.10
N GLU A 26 -16.27 15.13 -14.86
CA GLU A 26 -15.91 14.27 -13.71
C GLU A 26 -16.85 13.07 -13.50
N ASN A 27 -17.96 13.00 -14.24
CA ASN A 27 -19.10 12.17 -13.88
C ASN A 27 -18.84 10.65 -14.00
N ILE A 28 -18.11 10.22 -15.05
CA ILE A 28 -17.84 8.78 -15.28
C ILE A 28 -16.92 8.17 -14.20
N PHE A 29 -15.94 8.95 -13.71
CA PHE A 29 -15.06 8.48 -12.64
C PHE A 29 -15.75 8.58 -11.27
N HIS A 30 -16.51 9.66 -11.00
CA HIS A 30 -17.25 9.82 -9.75
C HIS A 30 -18.34 8.75 -9.54
N GLU A 31 -19.05 8.33 -10.59
CA GLU A 31 -20.01 7.22 -10.50
C GLU A 31 -19.35 5.89 -10.08
N TRP A 32 -18.13 5.61 -10.56
CA TRP A 32 -17.37 4.42 -10.15
C TRP A 32 -16.92 4.48 -8.69
N TYR A 33 -16.77 5.68 -8.11
CA TYR A 33 -16.41 5.85 -6.69
C TYR A 33 -17.61 5.73 -5.76
N LEU A 34 -18.79 6.24 -6.16
CA LEU A 34 -19.99 6.27 -5.31
C LEU A 34 -20.63 4.89 -5.12
N ILE A 35 -20.49 3.99 -6.09
CA ILE A 35 -21.12 2.65 -6.05
C ILE A 35 -20.34 1.65 -5.14
N GLU A 36 -19.08 1.93 -4.75
CA GLU A 36 -18.19 0.98 -4.05
C GLU A 36 -17.73 1.39 -2.63
N GLY A 37 -18.46 2.28 -1.92
CA GLY A 37 -18.01 2.83 -0.63
C GLY A 37 -17.60 1.77 0.42
N GLU A 38 -18.41 0.74 0.63
CA GLU A 38 -18.15 -0.32 1.62
C GLU A 38 -16.98 -1.24 1.21
N GLU A 39 -16.95 -1.64 -0.06
CA GLU A 39 -15.85 -2.45 -0.61
C GLU A 39 -14.53 -1.70 -0.50
N ARG A 40 -14.55 -0.38 -0.70
CA ARG A 40 -13.38 0.49 -0.58
C ARG A 40 -12.87 0.56 0.85
N ILE A 41 -13.75 0.76 1.83
CA ILE A 41 -13.37 0.77 3.26
C ILE A 41 -12.76 -0.57 3.67
N SER A 42 -13.37 -1.67 3.23
CA SER A 42 -12.85 -3.01 3.46
C SER A 42 -11.46 -3.20 2.86
N GLU A 43 -11.23 -2.68 1.64
CA GLU A 43 -9.93 -2.73 0.98
C GLU A 43 -8.85 -1.93 1.72
N LEU A 44 -9.16 -0.69 2.13
CA LEU A 44 -8.22 0.14 2.90
C LEU A 44 -7.86 -0.51 4.25
N SER A 45 -8.86 -1.09 4.92
CA SER A 45 -8.68 -1.84 6.17
C SER A 45 -7.79 -3.06 5.96
N ARG A 46 -7.99 -3.79 4.86
CA ARG A 46 -7.17 -4.95 4.48
C ARG A 46 -5.71 -4.56 4.26
N GLN A 47 -5.46 -3.41 3.62
CA GLN A 47 -4.11 -2.90 3.38
C GLN A 47 -3.40 -2.49 4.68
N LEU A 48 -4.10 -1.85 5.61
CA LEU A 48 -3.58 -1.54 6.95
C LEU A 48 -3.22 -2.80 7.74
N ARG A 49 -4.11 -3.80 7.76
CA ARG A 49 -3.86 -5.09 8.41
C ARG A 49 -2.62 -5.77 7.83
N THR A 50 -2.51 -5.79 6.50
CA THR A 50 -1.34 -6.33 5.79
C THR A 50 -0.04 -5.65 6.24
N PHE A 51 -0.04 -4.31 6.33
CA PHE A 51 1.09 -3.55 6.84
C PHE A 51 1.45 -3.93 8.28
N PHE A 52 0.47 -4.00 9.18
CA PHE A 52 0.72 -4.36 10.58
C PHE A 52 1.25 -5.78 10.74
N ASN A 53 0.77 -6.74 9.93
CA ASN A 53 1.30 -8.11 9.92
C ASN A 53 2.77 -8.16 9.50
N TYR A 54 3.18 -7.35 8.51
CA TYR A 54 4.58 -7.26 8.12
C TYR A 54 5.43 -6.58 9.21
N LYS A 55 4.93 -5.50 9.82
CA LYS A 55 5.58 -4.87 10.98
C LYS A 55 5.78 -5.87 12.11
N GLN A 56 4.75 -6.66 12.45
CA GLN A 56 4.84 -7.73 13.44
C GLN A 56 5.86 -8.79 13.04
N SER A 57 5.89 -9.18 11.76
CA SER A 57 6.87 -10.16 11.23
C SER A 57 8.31 -9.66 11.39
N ILE A 58 8.56 -8.38 11.12
CA ILE A 58 9.87 -7.74 11.35
C ILE A 58 10.24 -7.73 12.82
N ILE A 59 9.31 -7.38 13.72
CA ILE A 59 9.53 -7.41 15.17
C ILE A 59 9.90 -8.83 15.61
N ARG A 60 9.13 -9.84 15.18
CA ARG A 60 9.44 -11.25 15.50
C ARG A 60 10.81 -11.66 14.99
N LEU A 61 11.15 -11.34 13.74
CA LEU A 61 12.46 -11.63 13.17
C LEU A 61 13.60 -10.99 14.00
N LYS A 62 13.39 -9.77 14.48
CA LYS A 62 14.38 -8.99 15.25
C LYS A 62 14.56 -9.44 16.69
N PHE A 63 13.47 -9.78 17.37
CA PHE A 63 13.48 -10.09 18.80
C PHE A 63 13.38 -11.59 19.12
N SER A 64 13.23 -12.46 18.12
CA SER A 64 13.29 -13.90 18.35
C SER A 64 14.71 -14.33 18.70
N LYS A 65 14.86 -15.05 19.83
CA LYS A 65 16.09 -15.83 20.08
C LYS A 65 16.23 -16.79 18.90
N THR A 66 17.44 -16.93 18.37
CA THR A 66 17.81 -17.91 17.33
C THR A 66 17.42 -19.32 17.80
N ARG A 67 16.16 -19.68 17.64
CA ARG A 67 15.62 -21.00 17.89
C ARG A 67 15.47 -21.62 16.54
N ASN A 68 16.01 -22.83 16.41
CA ASN A 68 15.91 -23.69 15.24
C ASN A 68 14.58 -23.47 14.53
N SER A 69 14.67 -23.04 13.27
CA SER A 69 13.59 -22.93 12.30
C SER A 69 12.38 -23.78 12.69
N ILE A 70 11.39 -23.14 13.33
CA ILE A 70 10.09 -23.78 13.53
C ILE A 70 9.53 -23.90 12.13
N LYS A 71 9.50 -25.13 11.59
CA LYS A 71 8.89 -25.42 10.28
C LYS A 71 7.50 -24.80 10.27
N ASN A 72 7.31 -23.73 9.50
CA ASN A 72 5.99 -23.16 9.31
C ASN A 72 5.14 -24.20 8.56
N SER A 73 4.03 -24.62 9.16
CA SER A 73 3.08 -25.58 8.57
C SER A 73 2.58 -25.15 7.18
N HIS A 74 2.68 -23.85 6.89
CA HIS A 74 2.23 -23.25 5.64
C HIS A 74 3.33 -23.09 4.57
N ASN A 75 4.53 -23.65 4.75
CA ASN A 75 5.65 -23.48 3.81
C ASN A 75 5.29 -23.76 2.34
N LYS A 76 4.52 -24.82 2.06
CA LYS A 76 4.06 -25.15 0.69
C LYS A 76 3.15 -24.07 0.12
N LEU A 77 2.27 -23.51 0.95
CA LEU A 77 1.32 -22.48 0.55
C LEU A 77 2.03 -21.14 0.33
N ILE A 78 2.98 -20.79 1.20
CA ILE A 78 3.84 -19.61 1.04
C ILE A 78 4.60 -19.68 -0.28
N ALA A 79 5.24 -20.82 -0.59
CA ALA A 79 5.98 -20.97 -1.84
C ALA A 79 5.10 -20.81 -3.09
N ARG A 80 3.84 -21.29 -3.04
CA ARG A 80 2.87 -21.09 -4.12
C ARG A 80 2.55 -19.61 -4.32
N TYR A 81 2.17 -18.91 -3.25
CA TYR A 81 1.82 -17.49 -3.33
C TYR A 81 3.02 -16.59 -3.63
N GLU A 82 4.23 -16.97 -3.21
CA GLU A 82 5.47 -16.31 -3.63
C GLU A 82 5.66 -16.39 -5.14
N LYS A 83 5.48 -17.57 -5.74
CA LYS A 83 5.55 -17.74 -7.20
C LYS A 83 4.49 -16.91 -7.92
N ASP A 84 3.25 -16.92 -7.42
CA ASP A 84 2.16 -16.13 -7.98
C ASP A 84 2.45 -14.63 -7.88
N LEU A 85 2.97 -14.17 -6.73
CA LEU A 85 3.38 -12.79 -6.53
C LEU A 85 4.45 -12.37 -7.55
N ILE A 86 5.48 -13.18 -7.76
CA ILE A 86 6.57 -12.90 -8.71
C ILE A 86 6.01 -12.79 -10.14
N ASN A 87 5.14 -13.72 -10.54
CA ASN A 87 4.54 -13.72 -11.88
C ASN A 87 3.68 -12.47 -12.11
N HIS A 88 2.76 -12.17 -11.18
CA HIS A 88 1.89 -11.01 -11.29
C HIS A 88 2.68 -9.69 -11.24
N THR A 89 3.66 -9.59 -10.36
CA THR A 89 4.53 -8.40 -10.25
C THR A 89 5.34 -8.19 -11.53
N SER A 90 5.90 -9.25 -12.11
CA SER A 90 6.69 -9.13 -13.35
C SER A 90 5.83 -8.58 -14.51
N ARG A 91 4.61 -9.09 -14.67
CA ARG A 91 3.67 -8.61 -15.69
C ARG A 91 3.21 -7.17 -15.42
N PHE A 92 2.96 -6.85 -14.16
CA PHE A 92 2.59 -5.51 -13.72
C PHE A 92 3.70 -4.49 -14.02
N LEU A 93 4.95 -4.80 -13.68
CA LEU A 93 6.09 -3.94 -13.96
C LEU A 93 6.34 -3.78 -15.47
N ALA A 94 6.14 -4.84 -16.26
CA ALA A 94 6.24 -4.75 -17.72
C ALA A 94 5.21 -3.77 -18.30
N LEU A 95 3.97 -3.81 -17.81
CA LEU A 95 2.94 -2.84 -18.22
C LEU A 95 3.31 -1.42 -17.84
N LEU A 96 3.80 -1.18 -16.62
CA LEU A 96 4.25 0.14 -16.19
C LEU A 96 5.38 0.67 -17.09
N ARG A 97 6.38 -0.16 -17.40
CA ARG A 97 7.47 0.22 -18.33
C ARG A 97 6.97 0.55 -19.73
N ASN A 98 5.97 -0.18 -20.22
CA ASN A 98 5.35 0.12 -21.52
C ASN A 98 4.61 1.46 -21.53
N LEU A 99 4.26 2.01 -20.36
CA LEU A 99 3.73 3.38 -20.21
C LEU A 99 4.83 4.44 -20.05
N GLY A 100 6.10 4.06 -20.15
CA GLY A 100 7.23 4.98 -19.97
C GLY A 100 7.58 5.26 -18.50
N VAL A 101 7.09 4.44 -17.56
CA VAL A 101 7.48 4.56 -16.15
C VAL A 101 8.95 4.20 -15.98
N THR A 102 9.72 5.16 -15.47
CA THR A 102 11.10 5.00 -14.99
C THR A 102 11.15 5.07 -13.46
N ASP A 103 12.32 4.78 -12.89
CA ASP A 103 12.47 4.74 -11.42
C ASP A 103 12.12 6.09 -10.78
N GLY A 104 11.22 6.06 -9.80
CA GLY A 104 10.83 7.23 -9.01
C GLY A 104 9.78 8.15 -9.65
N CYS A 105 9.29 7.87 -10.86
CA CYS A 105 8.30 8.72 -11.54
C CYS A 105 6.91 8.07 -11.71
N ILE A 106 6.64 6.92 -11.06
CA ILE A 106 5.39 6.15 -11.19
C ILE A 106 4.14 7.04 -11.08
N VAL A 107 4.07 7.87 -10.04
CA VAL A 107 2.88 8.68 -9.75
C VAL A 107 2.63 9.71 -10.84
N GLU A 108 3.68 10.44 -11.23
CA GLU A 108 3.63 11.51 -12.23
C GLU A 108 3.29 10.97 -13.62
N THR A 109 3.97 9.91 -14.05
CA THR A 109 3.75 9.28 -15.36
C THR A 109 2.34 8.74 -15.48
N LEU A 110 1.83 8.07 -14.45
CA LEU A 110 0.46 7.55 -14.47
C LEU A 110 -0.60 8.66 -14.46
N LYS A 111 -0.40 9.73 -13.69
CA LYS A 111 -1.32 10.89 -13.71
C LYS A 111 -1.37 11.55 -15.09
N ASN A 112 -0.21 11.78 -15.69
CA ASN A 112 -0.11 12.35 -17.03
C ASN A 112 -0.75 11.43 -18.09
N TYR A 113 -0.56 10.12 -17.95
CA TYR A 113 -1.19 9.13 -18.81
C TYR A 113 -2.72 9.13 -18.67
N MET A 114 -3.25 9.18 -17.44
CA MET A 114 -4.69 9.28 -17.20
C MET A 114 -5.28 10.58 -17.77
N LYS A 115 -4.60 11.72 -17.59
CA LYS A 115 -5.02 13.01 -18.16
C LYS A 115 -5.02 12.99 -19.68
N LYS A 116 -4.03 12.34 -20.32
CA LYS A 116 -4.02 12.16 -21.77
C LYS A 116 -5.23 11.33 -22.23
N LEU A 117 -5.54 10.26 -21.50
CA LEU A 117 -6.66 9.38 -21.81
C LEU A 117 -8.03 10.05 -21.63
N SER A 118 -8.18 10.96 -20.66
CA SER A 118 -9.43 11.71 -20.48
C SER A 118 -9.69 12.66 -21.64
N LEU A 119 -8.64 13.23 -22.24
CA LEU A 119 -8.75 14.13 -23.39
C LEU A 119 -8.94 13.40 -24.73
N ASN A 120 -8.33 12.23 -24.89
CA ASN A 120 -8.46 11.42 -26.10
C ASN A 120 -8.47 9.92 -25.77
N PRO A 121 -9.65 9.33 -25.55
CA PRO A 121 -9.78 7.94 -25.12
C PRO A 121 -9.51 6.97 -26.28
N GLU A 122 -8.31 6.38 -26.30
CA GLU A 122 -7.97 5.30 -27.21
C GLU A 122 -8.23 3.94 -26.53
N SER A 123 -8.98 3.04 -27.19
CA SER A 123 -9.43 1.77 -26.61
C SER A 123 -8.27 0.87 -26.14
N ALA A 124 -7.18 0.81 -26.91
CA ALA A 124 -5.99 0.05 -26.56
C ALA A 124 -5.29 0.58 -25.29
N GLU A 125 -5.27 1.91 -25.13
CA GLU A 125 -4.65 2.58 -23.98
C GLU A 125 -5.50 2.42 -22.70
N ILE A 126 -6.83 2.41 -22.84
CA ILE A 126 -7.77 2.07 -21.77
C ILE A 126 -7.58 0.62 -21.32
N GLU A 127 -7.45 -0.31 -22.27
CA GLU A 127 -7.24 -1.73 -21.96
C GLU A 127 -5.93 -1.96 -21.17
N LYS A 128 -4.86 -1.22 -21.49
CA LYS A 128 -3.62 -1.23 -20.71
C LYS A 128 -3.85 -0.77 -19.26
N LEU A 129 -4.60 0.31 -19.06
CA LEU A 129 -4.91 0.82 -17.73
C LEU A 129 -5.74 -0.18 -16.91
N GLN A 130 -6.75 -0.79 -17.53
CA GLN A 130 -7.56 -1.85 -16.90
C GLN A 130 -6.71 -3.06 -16.50
N LYS A 131 -5.76 -3.46 -17.35
CA LYS A 131 -4.78 -4.52 -17.01
C LYS A 131 -3.93 -4.14 -15.80
N ILE A 132 -3.46 -2.90 -15.70
CA ILE A 132 -2.70 -2.40 -14.52
C ILE A 132 -3.56 -2.48 -13.26
N ILE A 133 -4.81 -2.00 -13.30
CA ILE A 133 -5.75 -2.06 -12.18
C ILE A 133 -5.98 -3.52 -11.74
N LYS A 134 -6.21 -4.42 -12.71
CA LYS A 134 -6.41 -5.86 -12.46
C LYS A 134 -5.21 -6.49 -11.77
N TYR A 135 -3.99 -6.28 -12.27
CA TYR A 135 -2.79 -6.82 -11.65
C TYR A 135 -2.53 -6.20 -10.28
N SER A 136 -2.77 -4.90 -10.10
CA SER A 136 -2.65 -4.23 -8.80
C SER A 136 -3.58 -4.85 -7.76
N LYS A 137 -4.85 -5.10 -8.09
CA LYS A 137 -5.80 -5.81 -7.21
C LYS A 137 -5.28 -7.20 -6.84
N LYS A 138 -4.77 -7.95 -7.82
CA LYS A 138 -4.26 -9.31 -7.58
C LYS A 138 -3.01 -9.34 -6.70
N ILE A 139 -2.11 -8.38 -6.89
CA ILE A 139 -0.92 -8.23 -6.06
C ILE A 139 -1.31 -7.95 -4.61
N TRP A 140 -2.24 -7.01 -4.37
CA TRP A 140 -2.72 -6.71 -3.02
C TRP A 140 -3.37 -7.91 -2.32
N GLU A 141 -4.18 -8.70 -3.05
CA GLU A 141 -4.73 -9.95 -2.53
C GLU A 141 -3.63 -10.93 -2.07
N ILE A 142 -2.61 -11.14 -2.91
CA ILE A 142 -1.52 -12.07 -2.60
C ILE A 142 -0.66 -11.56 -1.44
N LEU A 143 -0.34 -10.25 -1.43
CA LEU A 143 0.38 -9.62 -0.32
C LEU A 143 -0.39 -9.83 1.00
N HIS A 144 -1.70 -9.59 1.00
CA HIS A 144 -2.53 -9.82 2.17
C HIS A 144 -2.47 -11.27 2.64
N ILE A 145 -2.69 -12.24 1.75
CA ILE A 145 -2.62 -13.67 2.07
C ILE A 145 -1.26 -14.04 2.67
N LEU A 146 -0.16 -13.61 2.02
CA LEU A 146 1.18 -13.86 2.52
C LEU A 146 1.41 -13.26 3.92
N SER A 147 0.84 -12.08 4.18
CA SER A 147 0.93 -11.43 5.50
C SER A 147 0.22 -12.24 6.59
N GLU A 148 -0.92 -12.85 6.28
CA GLU A 148 -1.69 -13.69 7.20
C GLU A 148 -0.99 -15.04 7.48
N LEU A 149 -0.28 -15.60 6.49
CA LEU A 149 0.49 -16.84 6.65
C LEU A 149 1.77 -16.66 7.49
N GLY A 150 2.16 -15.41 7.77
CA GLY A 150 3.31 -15.06 8.60
C GLY A 150 4.66 -15.32 7.94
N LEU A 151 5.34 -14.25 7.48
CA LEU A 151 6.59 -14.32 6.73
C LEU A 151 7.86 -14.17 7.57
N TYR A 152 7.76 -14.17 8.91
CA TYR A 152 8.88 -13.86 9.80
C TYR A 152 10.09 -14.81 9.68
N ASN A 153 9.91 -16.01 9.12
CA ASN A 153 10.99 -16.98 8.87
C ASN A 153 11.65 -16.82 7.48
N ASN A 154 11.12 -15.97 6.59
CA ASN A 154 11.64 -15.77 5.24
C ASN A 154 11.94 -14.28 5.00
N GLN A 155 13.11 -13.84 5.46
CA GLN A 155 13.54 -12.44 5.34
C GLN A 155 13.62 -11.96 3.88
N SER A 156 14.02 -12.83 2.95
CA SER A 156 14.11 -12.49 1.53
C SER A 156 12.73 -12.17 0.96
N LEU A 157 11.76 -13.05 1.19
CA LEU A 157 10.38 -12.85 0.76
C LEU A 157 9.76 -11.61 1.42
N LEU A 158 9.97 -11.42 2.73
CA LEU A 158 9.49 -10.24 3.46
C LEU A 158 10.05 -8.93 2.87
N LYS A 159 11.33 -8.93 2.48
CA LYS A 159 11.94 -7.77 1.80
C LYS A 159 11.29 -7.51 0.44
N SER A 160 11.07 -8.57 -0.34
CA SER A 160 10.40 -8.48 -1.64
C SER A 160 8.95 -7.99 -1.53
N THR A 161 8.18 -8.51 -0.57
CA THR A 161 6.78 -8.08 -0.36
C THR A 161 6.71 -6.59 0.01
N ILE A 162 7.60 -6.10 0.89
CA ILE A 162 7.65 -4.68 1.25
C ILE A 162 7.93 -3.80 0.03
N LYS A 163 8.92 -4.16 -0.80
CA LYS A 163 9.23 -3.41 -2.03
C LYS A 163 8.05 -3.38 -3.00
N ILE A 164 7.38 -4.51 -3.18
CA ILE A 164 6.20 -4.61 -4.05
C ILE A 164 5.04 -3.79 -3.48
N SER A 165 4.88 -3.74 -2.16
CA SER A 165 3.90 -2.87 -1.49
C SER A 165 4.18 -1.39 -1.75
N CYS A 166 5.44 -0.93 -1.70
CA CYS A 166 5.79 0.46 -2.03
C CYS A 166 5.35 0.84 -3.45
N ILE A 167 5.76 0.04 -4.44
CA ILE A 167 5.39 0.25 -5.86
C ILE A 167 3.86 0.24 -6.02
N SER A 168 3.18 -0.70 -5.35
CA SER A 168 1.72 -0.79 -5.41
C SER A 168 1.04 0.43 -4.79
N CYS A 169 1.61 1.02 -3.73
CA CYS A 169 1.11 2.26 -3.13
C CYS A 169 1.28 3.45 -4.06
N GLU A 170 2.41 3.57 -4.76
CA GLU A 170 2.63 4.65 -5.74
C GLU A 170 1.63 4.57 -6.90
N VAL A 171 1.41 3.38 -7.44
CA VAL A 171 0.39 3.17 -8.48
C VAL A 171 -1.00 3.53 -7.95
N LYS A 172 -1.37 3.07 -6.75
CA LYS A 172 -2.66 3.42 -6.15
C LYS A 172 -2.83 4.92 -5.88
N THR A 173 -1.75 5.62 -5.51
CA THR A 173 -1.73 7.07 -5.30
C THR A 173 -2.11 7.83 -6.57
N ALA A 174 -1.65 7.35 -7.73
CA ALA A 174 -2.03 7.94 -9.03
C ALA A 174 -3.45 7.55 -9.46
N LEU A 175 -3.79 6.27 -9.36
CA LEU A 175 -5.05 5.74 -9.88
C LEU A 175 -6.29 6.07 -9.03
N PHE A 176 -6.09 6.41 -7.75
CA PHE A 176 -7.19 6.68 -6.82
C PHE A 176 -7.03 8.04 -6.11
N PRO A 177 -7.27 9.17 -6.80
CA PRO A 177 -7.08 10.51 -6.25
C PRO A 177 -7.76 10.77 -4.90
N PRO A 178 -9.03 10.33 -4.65
CA PRO A 178 -9.69 10.56 -3.36
C PRO A 178 -8.95 9.94 -2.16
N PHE A 179 -8.17 8.88 -2.38
CA PHE A 179 -7.41 8.17 -1.35
C PHE A 179 -5.90 8.32 -1.50
N SER A 180 -5.45 9.25 -2.35
CA SER A 180 -4.02 9.45 -2.65
C SER A 180 -3.19 9.70 -1.39
N ASN A 181 -3.70 10.50 -0.44
CA ASN A 181 -3.05 10.74 0.85
C ASN A 181 -2.85 9.46 1.67
N PHE A 182 -3.87 8.61 1.73
CA PHE A 182 -3.78 7.32 2.41
C PHE A 182 -2.66 6.45 1.83
N TYR A 183 -2.64 6.29 0.50
CA TYR A 183 -1.63 5.46 -0.16
C TYR A 183 -0.22 6.04 -0.07
N SER A 184 -0.09 7.37 -0.12
CA SER A 184 1.17 8.07 0.08
C SER A 184 1.74 7.84 1.49
N GLU A 185 0.91 7.97 2.52
CA GLU A 185 1.31 7.68 3.91
C GLU A 185 1.63 6.20 4.12
N LEU A 186 0.83 5.30 3.52
CA LEU A 186 1.11 3.88 3.57
C LEU A 186 2.47 3.54 2.91
N ASN A 187 2.80 4.18 1.77
CA ASN A 187 4.12 4.04 1.13
C ASN A 187 5.26 4.48 2.06
N LYS A 188 5.14 5.66 2.69
CA LYS A 188 6.14 6.15 3.66
C LYS A 188 6.36 5.14 4.78
N ASN A 189 5.28 4.55 5.29
CA ASN A 189 5.33 3.52 6.33
C ASN A 189 6.05 2.24 5.86
N TYR A 190 5.79 1.78 4.63
CA TYR A 190 6.52 0.65 4.04
C TYR A 190 8.01 0.93 3.84
N LEU A 191 8.37 2.12 3.35
CA LEU A 191 9.77 2.55 3.21
C LEU A 191 10.49 2.61 4.56
N GLN A 192 9.80 2.99 5.64
CA GLN A 192 10.35 2.91 7.00
C GLN A 192 10.60 1.45 7.42
N LEU A 193 9.67 0.53 7.15
CA LEU A 193 9.87 -0.90 7.42
C LEU A 193 11.05 -1.47 6.64
N GLU A 194 11.22 -1.10 5.38
CA GLU A 194 12.35 -1.52 4.56
C GLU A 194 13.69 -1.11 5.19
N LYS A 195 13.80 0.16 5.61
CA LYS A 195 14.99 0.68 6.32
C LYS A 195 15.27 -0.10 7.61
N VAL A 196 14.23 -0.45 8.37
CA VAL A 196 14.36 -1.24 9.60
C VAL A 196 14.85 -2.66 9.29
N LEU A 197 14.39 -3.27 8.20
CA LEU A 197 14.76 -4.63 7.79
C LEU A 197 16.21 -4.73 7.29
N ILE A 198 16.74 -3.68 6.65
CA ILE A 198 18.13 -3.64 6.14
C ILE A 198 19.15 -3.47 7.28
N LYS A 199 18.81 -2.75 8.34
CA LYS A 199 19.73 -2.49 9.46
C LYS A 199 20.06 -3.79 10.22
N PRO A 200 21.33 -4.22 10.26
CA PRO A 200 21.74 -5.40 11.03
C PRO A 200 21.48 -5.19 12.52
N TYR A 201 21.10 -6.25 13.21
CA TYR A 201 20.83 -6.23 14.64
C TYR A 201 22.15 -6.16 15.42
N GLN A 202 22.42 -5.03 16.08
CA GLN A 202 23.48 -4.95 17.08
C GLN A 202 22.92 -5.48 18.41
N PHE A 203 23.09 -6.77 18.68
CA PHE A 203 22.94 -7.25 20.05
C PHE A 203 24.13 -6.74 20.87
N ASN A 204 23.87 -5.87 21.84
CA ASN A 204 24.80 -5.67 22.94
C ASN A 204 24.93 -7.00 23.67
N LYS A 205 26.09 -7.66 23.57
CA LYS A 205 26.41 -8.92 24.27
C LYS A 205 26.30 -8.81 25.80
N LYS A 206 26.13 -7.60 26.34
CA LYS A 206 26.04 -7.31 27.77
C LYS A 206 24.69 -7.67 28.41
N ASP A 207 23.61 -7.81 27.62
CA ASP A 207 22.26 -8.10 28.15
C ASP A 207 21.88 -9.59 28.09
N GLN A 208 22.83 -10.47 27.72
CA GLN A 208 22.61 -11.90 27.79
C GLN A 208 22.79 -12.37 29.24
N LEU A 209 21.67 -12.59 29.94
CA LEU A 209 21.68 -13.31 31.22
C LEU A 209 22.42 -14.65 31.06
N PRO A 210 23.38 -14.97 31.94
CA PRO A 210 24.20 -16.16 31.81
C PRO A 210 23.31 -17.40 31.81
N VAL A 211 23.46 -18.23 30.78
CA VAL A 211 22.81 -19.53 30.68
C VAL A 211 23.30 -20.37 31.86
N LYS A 212 22.46 -20.55 32.89
CA LYS A 212 22.72 -21.49 33.98
C LYS A 212 22.88 -22.89 33.38
N LYS A 213 24.12 -23.35 33.26
CA LYS A 213 24.43 -24.74 32.91
C LYS A 213 23.85 -25.64 34.00
N ARG A 214 22.74 -26.32 33.72
CA ARG A 214 22.28 -27.44 34.56
C ARG A 214 23.32 -28.54 34.42
N LYS A 215 24.08 -28.81 35.48
CA LYS A 215 24.89 -30.04 35.60
C LYS A 215 23.91 -31.20 35.72
N ILE A 216 23.81 -32.03 34.69
CA ILE A 216 23.16 -33.34 34.80
C ILE A 216 24.16 -34.23 35.52
N GLY A 217 23.96 -34.44 36.82
CA GLY A 217 24.66 -35.48 37.55
C GLY A 217 24.02 -36.83 37.21
N VAL A 218 24.72 -37.65 36.44
CA VAL A 218 24.36 -39.06 36.27
C VAL A 218 24.92 -39.80 37.49
N CYS A 219 24.04 -40.26 38.37
CA CYS A 219 24.39 -41.22 39.41
C CYS A 219 24.47 -42.60 38.75
N ILE A 220 25.65 -43.21 38.73
CA ILE A 220 25.81 -44.63 38.43
C ILE A 220 25.87 -45.35 39.79
N SER A 221 24.80 -46.07 40.12
CA SER A 221 24.76 -46.99 41.25
C SER A 221 25.65 -48.19 40.94
N ARG A 222 26.51 -48.58 41.89
CA ARG A 222 27.27 -49.83 41.85
C ARG A 222 26.43 -51.00 42.33
#